data_AF-A0A4R6ITU5-F1
#
_entry.id   AF-A0A4R6ITU5-F1
#
_cell.length_a   1.000
_cell.length_b   1.000
_cell.length_c   1.000
_cell.angle_alpha   90.00
_cell.angle_beta   90.00
_cell.angle_gamma   90.00
#
_symmetry.space_group_name_H-M   'P 1'
#
loop_
_entity.id
_entity.type
_entity.pdbx_description
1 polymer ?
#
loop_
_entity_poly.entity_id
_entity_poly.type
_entity_poly.pdbx_seq_one_letter_code
_entity_poly.pdbx_strand_id
1 'polypeptide(L)'
;MVFSSFPFSITDFTDIVPEIHQGITGFAEWRILWKDEVRIRLVQYSPEYLADHWCHKGHIIFCVEGAMETELENGTKHMLHKGQLYTVGDQADGHRSYSKEGCTLFIVD
;
A
#
# COMPACT_ATOMS: atom_id res chain seq x y z
N MET A 1 -7.87 13.24 15.64
CA MET A 1 -7.11 11.99 15.74
C MET A 1 -5.96 12.24 16.70
N VAL A 2 -5.89 11.49 17.79
CA VAL A 2 -4.78 11.55 18.75
C VAL A 2 -4.03 10.25 18.58
N PHE A 3 -2.77 10.30 18.13
CA PHE A 3 -1.91 9.13 18.15
C PHE A 3 -1.53 8.81 19.59
N SER A 4 -1.38 7.54 19.90
CA SER A 4 -0.78 7.10 21.15
C SER A 4 0.65 7.64 21.29
N SER A 5 1.12 7.74 22.53
CA SER A 5 2.43 8.32 22.81
C SER A 5 3.54 7.35 22.41
N PHE A 6 4.25 7.67 21.33
CA PHE A 6 5.52 7.04 20.96
C PHE A 6 6.63 8.11 20.84
N PRO A 7 7.90 7.77 21.17
CA PRO A 7 9.00 8.71 21.08
C PRO A 7 9.28 9.11 19.63
N PHE A 8 9.81 10.32 19.47
CA PHE A 8 10.36 10.77 18.19
C PHE A 8 11.44 9.81 17.70
N SER A 9 11.41 9.49 16.41
CA SER A 9 12.41 8.66 15.74
C SER A 9 12.49 9.01 14.27
N ILE A 10 13.68 8.91 13.68
CA ILE A 10 13.87 8.86 12.24
C ILE A 10 14.06 7.38 11.87
N THR A 11 13.35 6.91 10.86
CA THR A 11 13.46 5.54 10.37
C THR A 11 13.94 5.56 8.94
N ASP A 12 15.05 4.89 8.66
CA ASP A 12 15.44 4.53 7.30
C ASP A 12 14.78 3.20 6.93
N PHE A 13 13.96 3.20 5.89
CA PHE A 13 13.33 1.97 5.44
C PHE A 13 14.36 1.01 4.83
N THR A 14 15.55 1.45 4.41
CA THR A 14 16.58 0.53 3.90
C THR A 14 17.09 -0.44 4.97
N ASP A 15 16.94 -0.10 6.25
CA ASP A 15 17.36 -0.93 7.38
C ASP A 15 16.30 -1.98 7.78
N ILE A 16 15.10 -1.90 7.20
CA ILE A 16 14.00 -2.83 7.48
C ILE A 16 14.08 -4.00 6.50
N VAL A 17 14.18 -5.22 7.05
CA VAL A 17 14.17 -6.46 6.27
C VAL A 17 12.82 -6.59 5.56
N PRO A 18 12.80 -6.80 4.23
CA PRO A 18 11.56 -6.93 3.49
C PRO A 18 10.91 -8.31 3.67
N GLU A 19 9.58 -8.32 3.65
CA GLU A 19 8.75 -9.52 3.53
C GLU A 19 8.14 -9.59 2.12
N ILE A 20 8.18 -10.76 1.49
CA ILE A 20 7.61 -10.96 0.14
C ILE A 20 6.22 -11.58 0.24
N HIS A 21 5.24 -10.91 -0.35
CA HIS A 21 3.87 -11.39 -0.48
C HIS A 21 3.55 -11.67 -1.95
N GLN A 22 3.12 -12.89 -2.25
CA GLN A 22 2.76 -13.27 -3.61
C GLN A 22 1.40 -12.68 -3.99
N GLY A 23 1.26 -12.25 -5.24
CA GLY A 23 -0.03 -11.95 -5.84
C GLY A 23 -0.58 -13.16 -6.60
N ILE A 24 -1.69 -12.96 -7.33
CA ILE A 24 -2.06 -13.88 -8.42
C ILE A 24 -0.96 -13.91 -9.48
N THR A 25 -0.43 -12.72 -9.79
CA THR A 25 0.75 -12.51 -10.61
C THR A 25 1.69 -11.56 -9.90
N GLY A 26 2.99 -11.72 -10.15
CA GLY A 26 4.01 -10.90 -9.51
C GLY A 26 4.06 -11.05 -7.99
N PHE A 27 4.73 -10.11 -7.34
CA PHE A 27 4.85 -10.06 -5.89
C PHE A 27 4.91 -8.63 -5.38
N ALA A 28 4.62 -8.48 -4.09
CA ALA A 28 4.80 -7.26 -3.34
C ALA A 28 5.88 -7.46 -2.28
N GLU A 29 6.87 -6.57 -2.26
CA GLU A 29 7.91 -6.51 -1.24
C GLU A 29 7.54 -5.45 -0.20
N TRP A 30 7.37 -5.86 1.06
CA TRP A 30 6.86 -5.02 2.14
C TRP A 30 7.97 -4.75 3.15
N ARG A 31 8.18 -3.48 3.47
CA ARG A 31 8.96 -3.06 4.64
C ARG A 31 8.02 -2.39 5.62
N ILE A 32 7.93 -2.96 6.82
CA ILE A 32 6.86 -2.64 7.77
C ILE A 32 7.46 -1.99 9.02
N LEU A 33 6.93 -0.83 9.38
CA LEU A 33 7.14 -0.15 10.65
C LEU A 33 5.81 -0.10 11.40
N TRP A 34 5.82 -0.52 12.66
CA TRP A 34 4.68 -0.37 13.55
C TRP A 34 4.93 0.80 14.51
N LYS A 35 3.92 1.65 14.67
CA LYS A 35 3.84 2.69 15.70
C LYS A 35 2.53 2.51 16.44
N ASP A 36 2.59 1.73 17.51
CA ASP A 36 1.41 1.28 18.26
C ASP A 36 0.44 0.54 17.32
N GLU A 37 -0.82 0.96 17.22
CA GLU A 37 -1.81 0.34 16.33
C GLU A 37 -1.68 0.77 14.86
N VAL A 38 -0.81 1.74 14.54
CA VAL A 38 -0.61 2.25 13.18
C VAL A 38 0.46 1.45 12.46
N ARG A 39 0.09 0.88 11.31
CA ARG A 39 1.03 0.19 10.42
C ARG A 39 1.44 1.13 9.30
N ILE A 40 2.75 1.35 9.19
CA ILE A 40 3.37 2.20 8.18
C ILE A 40 4.23 1.31 7.29
N ARG A 41 4.04 1.37 5.97
CA ARG A 41 4.72 0.47 5.04
C ARG A 41 5.30 1.22 3.85
N LEU A 42 6.49 0.82 3.46
CA LEU A 42 7.01 1.06 2.12
C LEU A 42 6.85 -0.25 1.34
N VAL A 43 6.04 -0.22 0.30
CA VAL A 43 5.67 -1.39 -0.49
C VAL A 43 6.14 -1.21 -1.92
N GLN A 44 6.81 -2.20 -2.47
CA GLN A 44 7.16 -2.24 -3.87
C GLN A 44 6.41 -3.37 -4.57
N TYR A 45 5.69 -3.04 -5.63
CA TYR A 45 5.07 -4.02 -6.51
C TYR A 45 6.01 -4.33 -7.67
N SER A 46 6.17 -5.62 -7.97
CA SER A 46 6.81 -6.05 -9.20
C SER A 46 5.99 -5.63 -10.42
N PRO A 47 6.57 -5.62 -11.63
CA PRO A 47 5.80 -5.60 -12.86
C PRO A 47 4.76 -6.72 -12.88
N GLU A 48 3.62 -6.42 -13.49
CA GLU A 48 2.44 -7.28 -13.59
C GLU A 48 1.91 -7.80 -12.24
N TYR A 49 2.18 -7.09 -11.13
CA TYR A 49 1.63 -7.47 -9.83
C TYR A 49 0.10 -7.35 -9.84
N LEU A 50 -0.59 -8.42 -9.43
CA LEU A 50 -2.04 -8.44 -9.17
C LEU A 50 -2.30 -9.01 -7.78
N ALA A 51 -2.92 -8.24 -6.90
CA ALA A 51 -3.26 -8.69 -5.56
C ALA A 51 -4.20 -9.92 -5.61
N ASP A 52 -3.98 -10.86 -4.68
CA ASP A 52 -4.69 -12.14 -4.58
C ASP A 52 -6.02 -12.08 -3.83
N HIS A 53 -6.38 -10.90 -3.31
CA HIS A 53 -7.59 -10.69 -2.54
C HIS A 53 -8.17 -9.29 -2.77
N TRP A 54 -9.44 -9.15 -2.40
CA TRP A 54 -10.11 -7.87 -2.18
C TRP A 54 -9.84 -7.39 -0.77
N CYS A 55 -9.30 -6.19 -0.64
CA CYS A 55 -9.06 -5.57 0.66
C CYS A 55 -10.23 -4.69 1.06
N HIS A 56 -10.62 -4.80 2.33
CA HIS A 56 -11.70 -4.03 2.96
C HIS A 56 -11.18 -3.15 4.11
N LYS A 57 -9.86 -3.13 4.32
CA LYS A 57 -9.23 -2.27 5.31
C LYS A 57 -9.15 -0.84 4.76
N GLY A 58 -9.27 0.14 5.64
CA GLY A 58 -8.98 1.52 5.32
C GLY A 58 -7.49 1.69 4.99
N HIS A 59 -7.19 2.58 4.05
CA HIS A 59 -5.84 2.87 3.65
C HIS A 59 -5.67 4.35 3.31
N ILE A 60 -4.48 4.86 3.61
CA ILE A 60 -3.91 6.05 3.00
C ILE A 60 -2.73 5.56 2.17
N ILE A 61 -2.82 5.63 0.83
CA ILE A 61 -1.72 5.23 -0.06
C ILE A 61 -1.24 6.41 -0.87
N PHE A 62 0.05 6.71 -0.72
CA PHE A 62 0.77 7.65 -1.53
C PHE A 62 1.65 6.91 -2.55
N CYS A 63 1.53 7.24 -3.83
CA CYS A 63 2.37 6.67 -4.87
C CYS A 63 3.69 7.43 -4.95
N VAL A 64 4.77 6.79 -4.50
CA VAL A 64 6.13 7.35 -4.48
C VAL A 64 6.75 7.31 -5.88
N GLU A 65 6.55 6.21 -6.60
CA GLU A 65 7.11 5.98 -7.94
C GLU A 65 6.20 5.04 -8.74
N GLY A 66 6.23 5.17 -10.08
CA GLY A 66 5.43 4.34 -10.98
C GLY A 66 3.93 4.67 -10.95
N ALA A 67 3.11 3.65 -11.15
CA ALA A 67 1.65 3.77 -11.11
C ALA A 67 0.97 2.47 -10.65
N MET A 68 -0.20 2.61 -10.05
CA MET A 68 -1.06 1.51 -9.62
C MET A 68 -2.47 1.73 -10.17
N GLU A 69 -3.08 0.67 -10.70
CA GLU A 69 -4.52 0.61 -10.95
C GLU A 69 -5.21 0.05 -9.71
N THR A 70 -6.27 0.70 -9.26
CA THR A 70 -7.15 0.20 -8.21
C THR A 70 -8.50 -0.12 -8.81
N GLU A 71 -8.85 -1.40 -8.78
CA GLU A 71 -10.18 -1.90 -9.13
C GLU A 71 -11.02 -1.91 -7.85
N LEU A 72 -12.23 -1.35 -7.91
CA LEU A 72 -13.22 -1.43 -6.84
C LEU A 72 -14.20 -2.58 -7.12
N GLU A 73 -14.83 -3.14 -6.09
CA GLU A 73 -15.76 -4.28 -6.24
C GLU A 73 -16.97 -3.95 -7.14
N ASN A 74 -17.31 -2.67 -7.29
CA ASN A 74 -18.34 -2.21 -8.22
C ASN A 74 -17.88 -2.23 -9.70
N GLY A 75 -16.65 -2.67 -9.99
CA GLY A 75 -16.06 -2.78 -11.32
C GLY A 75 -15.41 -1.50 -11.84
N THR A 76 -15.46 -0.39 -11.10
CA THR A 76 -14.74 0.84 -11.50
C THR A 76 -13.24 0.71 -11.28
N LYS A 77 -12.46 1.40 -12.12
CA LYS A 77 -11.00 1.36 -12.09
C LYS A 77 -10.45 2.78 -12.04
N HIS A 78 -9.49 2.98 -11.15
CA HIS A 78 -8.87 4.27 -10.90
C HIS A 78 -7.35 4.15 -10.97
N MET A 79 -6.71 5.07 -11.70
CA MET A 79 -5.25 5.12 -11.77
C MET A 79 -4.70 6.05 -10.71
N LEU A 80 -3.75 5.53 -9.92
CA LEU A 80 -2.93 6.29 -8.98
C LEU A 80 -1.52 6.41 -9.56
N HIS A 81 -1.11 7.63 -9.86
CA HIS A 81 0.20 7.96 -10.41
C HIS A 81 1.13 8.53 -9.33
N LYS A 82 2.44 8.53 -9.62
CA LYS A 82 3.46 9.20 -8.81
C LYS A 82 3.01 10.59 -8.33
N GLY A 83 3.16 10.83 -7.03
CA GLY A 83 2.80 12.08 -6.37
C GLY A 83 1.31 12.19 -6.00
N GLN A 84 0.49 11.20 -6.33
CA GLN A 84 -0.91 11.16 -5.95
C GLN A 84 -1.13 10.33 -4.69
N LEU A 85 -2.23 10.65 -4.00
CA LEU A 85 -2.72 9.96 -2.81
C LEU A 85 -4.10 9.40 -3.09
N TYR A 86 -4.36 8.15 -2.69
CA TYR A 86 -5.73 7.70 -2.45
C TYR A 86 -5.98 7.58 -0.95
N THR A 87 -7.25 7.63 -0.58
CA THR A 87 -7.72 7.31 0.77
C THR A 87 -9.02 6.53 0.69
N VAL A 88 -9.14 5.48 1.50
CA VAL A 88 -10.37 4.70 1.66
C VAL A 88 -10.55 4.38 3.14
N GLY A 89 -11.80 4.38 3.62
CA GLY A 89 -12.12 4.01 5.00
C GLY A 89 -12.33 2.50 5.16
N ASP A 90 -12.27 2.01 6.39
CA ASP A 90 -12.60 0.61 6.69
C ASP A 90 -14.02 0.27 6.23
N GLN A 91 -14.19 -0.91 5.61
CA GLN A 91 -15.47 -1.46 5.17
C GLN A 91 -16.24 -0.58 4.17
N ALA A 92 -15.59 0.40 3.53
CA ALA A 92 -16.21 1.29 2.55
C ALA A 92 -16.22 0.68 1.14
N ASP A 93 -15.13 0.88 0.40
CA ASP A 93 -14.99 0.38 -0.97
C ASP A 93 -13.98 -0.76 -0.99
N GLY A 94 -14.47 -2.00 -1.13
CA GLY A 94 -13.63 -3.16 -1.38
C GLY A 94 -12.77 -2.93 -2.62
N HIS A 95 -11.45 -3.10 -2.50
CA HIS A 95 -10.51 -2.71 -3.55
C HIS A 95 -9.40 -3.74 -3.76
N ARG A 96 -8.91 -3.81 -4.99
CA ARG A 96 -7.84 -4.70 -5.42
C ARG A 96 -6.82 -3.95 -6.25
N SER A 97 -5.55 -4.19 -5.97
CA SER A 97 -4.44 -3.48 -6.59
C SER A 97 -3.84 -4.26 -7.74
N TYR A 98 -3.54 -3.56 -8.83
CA TYR A 98 -2.76 -4.05 -9.96
C TYR A 98 -1.69 -3.02 -10.34
N SER A 99 -0.52 -3.48 -10.79
CA SER A 99 0.47 -2.59 -11.40
C SER A 99 1.12 -3.28 -12.59
N LYS A 100 1.04 -2.62 -13.75
CA LYS A 100 1.61 -3.11 -15.00
C LYS A 100 3.14 -3.10 -14.99
N GLU A 101 3.71 -1.92 -14.75
CA GLU A 101 5.17 -1.71 -14.80
C GLU A 101 5.83 -1.83 -13.41
N GLY A 102 5.04 -2.11 -12.37
CA GLY A 102 5.47 -2.02 -10.97
C GLY A 102 5.37 -0.59 -10.43
N CYS A 103 5.43 -0.47 -9.11
CA CYS A 103 5.37 0.82 -8.43
C CYS A 103 5.94 0.75 -7.01
N THR A 104 6.18 1.92 -6.42
CA THR A 104 6.52 2.06 -5.01
C THR A 104 5.44 2.88 -4.32
N LEU A 105 4.92 2.35 -3.22
CA LEU A 105 3.80 2.90 -2.47
C LEU A 105 4.22 3.11 -1.01
N PHE A 106 3.81 4.25 -0.45
CA PHE A 106 3.84 4.48 0.98
C PHE A 106 2.42 4.32 1.52
N ILE A 107 2.22 3.39 2.44
CA ILE A 107 0.90 2.98 2.93
C ILE A 107 0.82 3.18 4.44
N VAL A 108 -0.27 3.81 4.89
CA VAL A 108 -0.64 3.89 6.30
C VAL A 108 -2.01 3.27 6.47
N ASP A 109 -2.12 2.30 7.39
CA ASP A 109 -3.37 1.61 7.73
C ASP A 109 -3.36 1.05 9.15
#